data_AF-R9KXQ4-F1
#
_entry.id   AF-R9KXQ4-F1
#
_cell.length_a   1.000
_cell.length_b   1.000
_cell.length_c   1.000
_cell.angle_alpha   90.00
_cell.angle_beta   90.00
_cell.angle_gamma   90.00
#
_symmetry.space_group_name_H-M   'P 1'
#
loop_
_entity.id
_entity.type
_entity.pdbx_description
1 polymer ?
#
loop_
_entity_poly.entity_id
_entity_poly.type
_entity_poly.pdbx_seq_one_letter_code
_entity_poly.pdbx_strand_id
1 'polypeptide(L)'
;MFWKKKEIQKNEKENETEMKKDYLYCEIPILKRKTRHAKTIIENKLYDTEKAEIISSTADCRILFVTKKGNYFSCKTTDYDYMENEENKTYHIFETVYHDIRPELLEYAMSNIGKYEPEKYIELYGEVEEA
;
A
#
# COMPACT_ATOMS: atom_id res chain seq x y z
N MET A 1 70.96 43.88 -27.81
CA MET A 1 70.54 44.82 -26.76
C MET A 1 69.08 44.58 -26.43
N PHE A 2 68.82 44.31 -25.15
CA PHE A 2 67.59 44.55 -24.39
C PHE A 2 66.25 44.03 -24.93
N TRP A 3 65.88 42.86 -24.39
CA TRP A 3 64.49 42.53 -24.06
C TRP A 3 63.93 43.55 -23.05
N LYS A 4 62.69 44.01 -23.25
CA LYS A 4 61.78 44.34 -22.14
C LYS A 4 60.31 44.22 -22.57
N LYS A 5 59.59 43.46 -21.75
CA LYS A 5 58.18 43.07 -21.80
C LYS A 5 57.28 44.31 -21.86
N LYS A 6 56.25 44.29 -22.72
CA LYS A 6 55.04 45.08 -22.47
C LYS A 6 54.18 44.32 -21.48
N GLU A 7 53.92 44.95 -20.35
CA GLU A 7 53.06 44.46 -19.28
C GLU A 7 51.63 44.29 -19.79
N ILE A 8 51.08 43.09 -19.58
CA ILE A 8 49.65 42.82 -19.69
C ILE A 8 49.05 43.31 -18.36
N GLN A 9 48.40 44.47 -18.39
CA GLN A 9 47.50 44.84 -17.29
C GLN A 9 46.14 44.17 -17.52
N LYS A 10 45.86 43.29 -16.56
CA LYS A 10 44.60 42.62 -16.28
C LYS A 10 43.56 43.67 -15.88
N ASN A 11 42.36 43.59 -16.46
CA ASN A 11 41.07 43.96 -15.86
C ASN A 11 40.01 43.40 -16.82
N GLU A 12 39.58 42.16 -16.61
CA GLU A 12 38.35 41.89 -15.85
C GLU A 12 37.14 42.63 -16.43
N LYS A 13 36.44 41.94 -17.33
CA LYS A 13 35.05 41.52 -17.09
C LYS A 13 34.69 40.43 -18.10
N GLU A 14 35.09 39.22 -17.72
CA GLU A 14 34.41 37.95 -17.99
C GLU A 14 32.90 38.20 -18.06
N ASN A 15 32.34 37.97 -19.24
CA ASN A 15 31.77 36.71 -19.68
C ASN A 15 30.35 36.50 -19.14
N GLU A 16 29.49 36.26 -20.12
CA GLU A 16 28.43 35.28 -20.03
C GLU A 16 27.37 35.62 -19.00
N THR A 17 26.36 36.31 -19.50
CA THR A 17 24.99 36.21 -19.04
C THR A 17 24.67 34.75 -18.78
N GLU A 18 24.84 34.31 -17.53
CA GLU A 18 24.42 32.99 -17.06
C GLU A 18 22.93 32.89 -17.33
N MET A 19 22.58 32.15 -18.39
CA MET A 19 21.26 31.60 -18.57
C MET A 19 20.93 30.84 -17.28
N LYS A 20 20.06 31.44 -16.45
CA LYS A 20 19.38 30.73 -15.37
C LYS A 20 18.72 29.51 -16.01
N LYS A 21 19.34 28.35 -15.80
CA LYS A 21 18.69 27.07 -16.05
C LYS A 21 17.62 26.98 -14.98
N ASP A 22 16.41 27.44 -15.31
CA ASP A 22 15.20 27.09 -14.60
C ASP A 22 15.00 25.58 -14.81
N TYR A 23 15.73 24.78 -14.03
CA TYR A 23 15.42 23.36 -13.90
C TYR A 23 14.02 23.32 -13.31
N LEU A 24 13.06 22.89 -14.13
CA LEU A 24 11.72 22.54 -13.69
C LEU A 24 11.88 21.45 -12.62
N TYR A 25 11.91 21.86 -11.35
CA TYR A 25 11.99 20.92 -10.24
C TYR A 25 10.61 20.28 -10.13
N CYS A 26 10.40 19.17 -10.84
CA CYS A 26 9.21 18.35 -10.63
C CYS A 26 9.35 17.70 -9.26
N GLU A 27 8.64 18.23 -8.26
CA GLU A 27 8.54 17.57 -6.97
C GLU A 27 7.91 16.19 -7.17
N ILE A 28 8.69 15.13 -6.91
CA ILE A 28 8.20 13.76 -7.02
C ILE A 28 7.16 13.56 -5.92
N PRO A 29 5.95 13.08 -6.24
CA PRO A 29 4.93 12.86 -5.23
C PRO A 29 5.38 11.80 -4.23
N ILE A 30 5.07 12.03 -2.96
CA ILE A 30 5.40 11.11 -1.88
C ILE A 30 4.36 9.98 -1.87
N LEU A 31 4.81 8.74 -2.06
CA LEU A 31 3.93 7.57 -2.01
C LEU A 31 3.47 7.30 -0.57
N LYS A 32 2.16 7.24 -0.36
CA LYS A 32 1.51 6.82 0.88
C LYS A 32 0.62 5.61 0.60
N ARG A 33 0.66 4.62 1.49
CA ARG A 33 -0.30 3.52 1.52
C ARG A 33 -1.26 3.73 2.68
N LYS A 34 -2.56 3.66 2.41
CA LYS A 34 -3.63 3.76 3.41
C LYS A 34 -4.49 2.50 3.35
N THR A 35 -5.03 2.11 4.49
CA THR A 35 -6.03 1.05 4.56
C THR A 35 -7.23 1.59 5.32
N ARG A 36 -8.41 1.54 4.71
CA ARG A 36 -9.66 1.88 5.37
C ARG A 36 -10.31 0.60 5.85
N HIS A 37 -10.23 0.40 7.16
CA HIS A 37 -10.84 -0.72 7.83
C HIS A 37 -12.36 -0.56 7.93
N ALA A 38 -13.07 -1.69 7.77
CA ALA A 38 -14.49 -1.81 8.07
C ALA A 38 -14.72 -2.46 9.43
N LYS A 39 -15.82 -2.06 10.06
CA LYS A 39 -16.27 -2.55 11.35
C LYS A 39 -17.79 -2.59 11.41
N THR A 40 -18.35 -3.70 11.89
CA THR A 40 -19.80 -3.87 12.01
C THR A 40 -20.16 -4.81 13.15
N ILE A 41 -21.41 -4.76 13.60
CA ILE A 41 -21.98 -5.73 14.56
C ILE A 41 -23.07 -6.51 13.84
N ILE A 42 -22.92 -7.83 13.76
CA ILE A 42 -23.90 -8.75 13.17
C ILE A 42 -24.15 -9.86 14.19
N GLU A 43 -25.43 -10.16 14.47
CA GLU A 43 -25.82 -11.20 15.45
C GLU A 43 -25.13 -11.05 16.81
N ASN A 44 -25.02 -9.81 17.31
CA ASN A 44 -24.36 -9.48 18.58
C ASN A 44 -22.85 -9.82 18.63
N LYS A 45 -22.21 -10.04 17.47
CA LYS A 45 -20.77 -10.24 17.33
C LYS A 45 -20.14 -9.05 16.61
N LEU A 46 -19.00 -8.58 17.13
CA LEU A 46 -18.23 -7.49 16.52
C LEU A 46 -17.24 -8.07 15.50
N TYR A 47 -17.35 -7.58 14.27
CA TYR A 47 -16.43 -7.89 13.18
C TYR A 47 -15.64 -6.62 12.85
N ASP A 48 -14.32 -6.70 13.00
CA ASP A 48 -13.41 -5.56 12.89
C ASP A 48 -12.18 -5.98 12.08
N THR A 49 -12.08 -5.46 10.84
CA THR A 49 -11.00 -5.80 9.91
C THR A 49 -9.63 -5.23 10.33
N GLU A 50 -9.57 -4.30 11.28
CA GLU A 50 -8.30 -3.78 11.83
C GLU A 50 -7.70 -4.76 12.84
N LYS A 51 -8.55 -5.52 13.54
CA LYS A 51 -8.15 -6.39 14.67
C LYS A 51 -8.18 -7.89 14.35
N ALA A 52 -8.77 -8.25 13.23
CA ALA A 52 -8.86 -9.62 12.75
C ALA A 52 -7.61 -10.01 11.95
N GLU A 53 -7.34 -11.30 11.90
CA GLU A 53 -6.24 -11.86 11.12
C GLU A 53 -6.74 -12.20 9.71
N ILE A 54 -5.95 -11.86 8.70
CA ILE A 54 -6.22 -12.21 7.31
C ILE A 54 -5.81 -13.67 7.09
N ILE A 55 -6.77 -14.47 6.64
CA ILE A 55 -6.54 -15.87 6.34
C ILE A 55 -6.19 -16.05 4.87
N SER A 56 -7.11 -15.76 3.96
CA SER A 56 -6.89 -16.02 2.55
C SER A 56 -7.77 -15.13 1.68
N SER A 57 -7.45 -15.08 0.38
CA SER A 57 -8.41 -14.59 -0.61
C SER A 57 -9.38 -15.72 -0.98
N THR A 58 -10.63 -15.36 -1.20
CA THR A 58 -11.71 -16.29 -1.57
C THR A 58 -12.03 -16.20 -3.06
N ALA A 59 -12.74 -17.20 -3.59
CA ALA A 59 -13.11 -17.26 -5.00
C ALA A 59 -14.03 -16.13 -5.47
N ASP A 60 -14.79 -15.50 -4.58
CA ASP A 60 -15.74 -14.41 -4.88
C ASP A 60 -15.12 -13.01 -4.70
N CYS A 61 -13.79 -12.92 -4.82
CA CYS A 61 -13.01 -11.68 -4.68
C CYS A 61 -13.20 -11.01 -3.31
N ARG A 62 -13.34 -11.83 -2.27
CA ARG A 62 -13.41 -11.37 -0.87
C ARG A 62 -12.15 -11.82 -0.14
N ILE A 63 -11.81 -11.11 0.91
CA ILE A 63 -10.74 -11.50 1.83
C ILE A 63 -11.39 -12.15 3.05
N LEU A 64 -10.94 -13.35 3.40
CA LEU A 64 -11.38 -14.11 4.57
C LEU A 64 -10.54 -13.71 5.78
N PHE A 65 -11.23 -13.47 6.89
CA PHE A 65 -10.66 -13.09 8.17
C PHE A 65 -11.11 -14.04 9.26
N VAL A 66 -10.28 -14.15 10.31
CA VAL A 66 -10.64 -14.79 11.57
C VAL A 66 -10.50 -13.79 12.72
N THR A 67 -11.51 -13.74 13.57
CA THR A 67 -11.44 -12.97 14.82
C THR A 67 -10.63 -13.73 15.87
N LYS A 68 -10.11 -13.05 16.89
CA LYS A 68 -9.43 -13.69 18.04
C LYS A 68 -10.28 -14.75 18.78
N LYS A 69 -11.60 -14.71 18.61
CA LYS A 69 -12.55 -15.68 19.19
C LYS A 69 -12.90 -16.82 18.22
N GLY A 70 -12.21 -16.94 17.09
CA GLY A 70 -12.42 -18.01 16.10
C GLY A 70 -13.66 -17.85 15.21
N ASN A 71 -14.32 -16.67 15.21
CA ASN A 71 -15.40 -16.42 14.25
C ASN A 71 -14.81 -15.96 12.91
N TYR A 72 -15.26 -16.58 11.83
CA TYR A 72 -14.85 -16.26 10.46
C TYR A 72 -15.80 -15.24 9.84
N PHE A 73 -15.24 -14.39 9.00
CA PHE A 73 -15.99 -13.44 8.20
C PHE A 73 -15.19 -13.03 6.98
N SER A 74 -15.87 -12.55 5.95
CA SER A 74 -15.24 -12.08 4.73
C SER A 74 -15.68 -10.66 4.40
N CYS A 75 -14.86 -9.93 3.65
CA CYS A 75 -15.23 -8.61 3.14
C CYS A 75 -14.68 -8.41 1.72
N LYS A 76 -15.28 -7.48 0.97
CA LYS A 76 -14.75 -7.05 -0.33
C LYS A 76 -13.66 -6.00 -0.14
N THR A 77 -12.76 -5.95 -1.11
CA THR A 77 -11.74 -4.91 -1.23
C THR A 77 -12.00 -4.04 -2.45
N THR A 78 -11.78 -2.74 -2.31
CA THR A 78 -11.64 -1.82 -3.44
C THR A 78 -10.37 -1.02 -3.25
N ASP A 79 -9.50 -1.02 -4.24
CA ASP A 79 -8.29 -0.21 -4.24
C ASP A 79 -8.56 1.10 -4.98
N TYR A 80 -8.16 2.20 -4.36
CA TYR A 80 -8.19 3.54 -4.93
C TYR A 80 -6.77 4.04 -5.11
N ASP A 81 -6.52 4.62 -6.28
CA ASP A 81 -5.30 5.33 -6.60
C ASP A 81 -5.66 6.79 -6.88
N TYR A 82 -5.18 7.71 -6.03
CA TYR A 82 -5.46 9.13 -6.16
C TYR A 82 -4.33 10.02 -5.64
N MET A 83 -4.35 11.28 -6.07
CA MET A 83 -3.41 12.31 -5.63
C MET A 83 -4.07 13.24 -4.61
N GLU A 84 -3.36 13.56 -3.53
CA GLU A 84 -3.80 14.52 -2.51
C GLU A 84 -2.72 15.60 -2.33
N ASN A 85 -3.13 16.87 -2.36
CA ASN A 85 -2.23 18.02 -2.20
C ASN A 85 -2.40 18.63 -0.81
N GLU A 86 -1.34 18.65 0.00
CA GLU A 86 -1.33 19.35 1.30
C GLU A 86 -0.24 20.41 1.29
N GLU A 87 -0.62 21.67 1.47
CA GLU A 87 0.24 22.87 1.51
C GLU A 87 1.27 22.96 0.37
N ASN A 88 2.40 22.24 0.49
CA ASN A 88 3.55 22.21 -0.43
C ASN A 88 4.00 20.78 -0.76
N LYS A 89 3.13 19.78 -0.62
CA LYS A 89 3.45 18.38 -0.92
C LYS A 89 2.33 17.74 -1.71
N THR A 90 2.73 17.05 -2.77
CA THR A 90 1.86 16.16 -3.53
C THR A 90 2.05 14.74 -2.98
N TYR A 91 0.96 14.09 -2.58
CA TYR A 91 0.95 12.69 -2.16
C TYR A 91 0.29 11.83 -3.21
N HIS A 92 0.96 10.74 -3.60
CA HIS A 92 0.35 9.66 -4.36
C HIS A 92 -0.15 8.63 -3.36
N ILE A 93 -1.46 8.41 -3.30
CA ILE A 93 -2.10 7.56 -2.29
C ILE A 93 -2.67 6.33 -2.95
N PHE A 94 -2.18 5.17 -2.49
CA PHE A 94 -2.82 3.89 -2.71
C PHE A 94 -3.65 3.53 -1.47
N GLU A 95 -4.97 3.56 -1.57
CA GLU A 95 -5.90 3.26 -0.47
C GLU A 95 -6.66 1.95 -0.74
N THR A 96 -6.49 0.95 0.12
CA THR A 96 -7.33 -0.27 0.11
C THR A 96 -8.49 -0.10 1.07
N VAL A 97 -9.72 -0.23 0.58
CA VAL A 97 -10.95 -0.08 1.38
C VAL A 97 -11.65 -1.43 1.55
N TYR A 98 -11.75 -1.86 2.80
CA TYR A 98 -12.58 -3.00 3.18
C TYR A 98 -14.04 -2.56 3.32
N HIS A 99 -14.97 -3.35 2.80
CA HIS A 99 -16.41 -3.08 2.89
C HIS A 99 -17.23 -4.36 2.72
N ASP A 100 -18.55 -4.27 2.90
CA ASP A 100 -19.47 -5.40 2.72
C ASP A 100 -19.09 -6.60 3.61
N ILE A 101 -19.04 -6.43 4.93
CA ILE A 101 -18.67 -7.52 5.87
C ILE A 101 -19.78 -8.58 5.91
N ARG A 102 -19.39 -9.85 5.76
CA ARG A 102 -20.27 -11.02 5.85
C ARG A 102 -19.70 -12.07 6.82
N PRO A 103 -20.42 -12.50 7.86
CA PRO A 103 -20.03 -13.66 8.66
C PRO A 103 -19.98 -14.91 7.81
N GLU A 104 -18.97 -15.76 8.01
CA GLU A 104 -18.82 -17.02 7.28
C GLU A 104 -18.96 -18.21 8.22
N LEU A 105 -19.45 -19.32 7.68
CA LEU A 105 -19.44 -20.60 8.35
C LEU A 105 -18.01 -21.17 8.37
N LEU A 106 -17.68 -21.92 9.42
CA LEU A 106 -16.39 -22.60 9.56
C LEU A 106 -16.13 -23.53 8.37
N GLU A 107 -17.14 -24.29 7.95
CA GLU A 107 -17.05 -25.23 6.82
C GLU A 107 -16.66 -24.51 5.51
N TYR A 108 -17.22 -23.32 5.28
CA TYR A 108 -16.88 -22.51 4.09
C TYR A 108 -15.44 -22.00 4.15
N ALA A 109 -14.98 -21.55 5.33
CA ALA A 109 -13.61 -21.12 5.55
C ALA A 109 -12.62 -22.27 5.31
N MET A 110 -12.85 -23.41 5.96
CA MET A 110 -12.07 -24.64 5.80
C MET A 110 -11.99 -25.07 4.34
N SER A 111 -13.13 -25.12 3.63
CA SER A 111 -13.18 -25.50 2.22
C SER A 111 -12.38 -24.55 1.33
N ASN A 112 -12.48 -23.23 1.55
CA ASN A 112 -11.69 -22.27 0.76
C ASN A 112 -10.19 -22.41 1.02
N ILE A 113 -9.79 -22.49 2.28
CA ILE A 113 -8.37 -22.62 2.65
C ILE A 113 -7.82 -23.93 2.10
N GLY A 114 -8.51 -25.06 2.30
CA GLY A 114 -8.05 -26.36 1.81
C GLY A 114 -7.93 -26.42 0.28
N LYS A 115 -8.74 -25.65 -0.45
CA LYS A 115 -8.70 -25.61 -1.92
C LYS A 115 -7.55 -24.77 -2.48
N TYR A 116 -7.21 -23.66 -1.85
CA TYR A 116 -6.26 -22.67 -2.41
C TYR A 116 -4.95 -22.55 -1.63
N GLU A 117 -4.94 -22.94 -0.35
CA GLU A 117 -3.79 -22.84 0.58
C GLU A 117 -3.73 -24.10 1.48
N PRO A 118 -3.48 -25.30 0.92
CA PRO A 118 -3.53 -26.55 1.66
C PRO A 118 -2.50 -26.63 2.80
N GLU A 119 -1.34 -26.00 2.67
CA GLU A 119 -0.34 -25.92 3.76
C GLU A 119 -0.90 -25.14 4.95
N LYS A 120 -1.58 -24.03 4.69
CA LYS A 120 -2.22 -23.21 5.72
C LYS A 120 -3.42 -23.93 6.34
N TYR A 121 -4.13 -24.74 5.56
CA TYR A 121 -5.18 -25.60 6.10
C TYR A 121 -4.60 -26.57 7.14
N ILE A 122 -3.49 -27.24 6.82
CA ILE A 122 -2.84 -28.18 7.75
C ILE A 122 -2.31 -27.46 8.99
N GLU A 123 -1.74 -26.27 8.84
CA GLU A 123 -1.30 -25.44 9.97
C GLU A 123 -2.46 -25.10 10.92
N LEU A 124 -3.62 -24.75 10.38
CA LEU A 124 -4.78 -24.29 11.15
C LEU A 124 -5.64 -25.43 11.70
N TYR A 125 -5.75 -26.55 10.98
CA TYR A 125 -6.73 -27.61 11.28
C TYR A 125 -6.11 -29.01 11.48
N GLY A 126 -4.82 -29.18 11.22
CA GLY A 126 -4.09 -30.43 11.43
C GLY A 126 -4.02 -31.35 10.19
N GLU A 127 -3.67 -32.61 10.43
CA GLU A 127 -3.48 -33.61 9.37
C GLU A 127 -4.79 -33.97 8.65
N VAL A 128 -4.71 -34.22 7.35
CA VAL A 128 -5.82 -34.63 6.49
C VAL A 128 -5.66 -36.09 6.07
N GLU A 129 -6.77 -36.81 5.93
CA GLU A 129 -6.77 -38.19 5.42
C GLU A 129 -6.43 -38.21 3.92
N GLU A 130 -5.50 -39.07 3.52
CA GLU A 130 -5.20 -39.32 2.11
C GLU A 130 -6.30 -40.19 1.48
N ALA A 131 -6.86 -39.75 0.36
CA ALA A 131 -7.97 -40.40 -0.34
C ALA A 131 -7.53 -41.24 -1.55
#